data_AF-A0A9W6GPX0-F1
#
_entry.id   AF-A0A9W6GPX0-F1
#
_cell.length_a   1.000
_cell.length_b   1.000
_cell.length_c   1.000
_cell.angle_alpha   90.00
_cell.angle_beta   90.00
_cell.angle_gamma   90.00
#
_symmetry.space_group_name_H-M   'P 1'
#
loop_
_entity.id
_entity.type
_entity.pdbx_description
1 polymer ?
#
loop_
_entity_poly.entity_id
_entity_poly.type
_entity_poly.pdbx_seq_one_letter_code
_entity_poly.pdbx_strand_id
1 'polypeptide(L)' 'MKNVLGHFLKQIRKKEDLNLTTMARRLGIGTAELSGVESSKYRFDYELYRKIKREFNLSMDELQDLQEIFVILNQE' A
#
# COMPACT_ATOMS: atom_id res chain seq x y z
N MET A 1 2.08 12.55 -8.08
CA MET A 1 2.89 11.34 -7.81
C MET A 1 1.93 10.19 -7.55
N LYS A 2 1.88 9.19 -8.45
CA LYS A 2 1.09 7.97 -8.24
C LYS A 2 1.56 7.30 -6.95
N ASN A 3 0.64 6.89 -6.10
CA ASN A 3 0.96 6.33 -4.80
C ASN A 3 1.28 4.83 -4.95
N VAL A 4 2.56 4.54 -5.14
CA VAL A 4 3.09 3.20 -5.48
C VAL A 4 2.69 2.13 -4.46
N LEU A 5 2.71 2.51 -3.18
CA LEU A 5 2.27 1.65 -2.09
C LEU A 5 0.78 1.33 -2.16
N GLY A 6 -0.05 2.28 -2.58
CA GLY A 6 -1.49 2.04 -2.77
C GLY A 6 -1.73 0.98 -3.85
N HIS A 7 -0.94 1.02 -4.92
CA HIS A 7 -0.97 0.00 -5.95
C HIS A 7 -0.48 -1.36 -5.42
N PHE A 8 0.61 -1.40 -4.67
CA PHE A 8 1.12 -2.62 -4.04
C PHE A 8 0.09 -3.26 -3.10
N LEU A 9 -0.52 -2.49 -2.20
CA LEU A 9 -1.57 -2.96 -1.31
C LEU A 9 -2.75 -3.54 -2.11
N LYS A 10 -3.17 -2.88 -3.19
CA LYS A 10 -4.21 -3.39 -4.08
C LYS A 10 -3.83 -4.73 -4.73
N GLN A 11 -2.57 -4.90 -5.11
CA GLN A 11 -2.07 -6.14 -5.70
C GLN A 11 -2.05 -7.27 -4.68
N ILE A 12 -1.51 -7.05 -3.48
CA ILE A 12 -1.55 -8.05 -2.39
C ILE A 12 -2.98 -8.40 -2.04
N ARG A 13 -3.85 -7.39 -1.88
CA ARG A 13 -5.26 -7.59 -1.56
C ARG A 13 -5.94 -8.52 -2.56
N LYS A 14 -5.70 -8.30 -3.85
CA LYS A 14 -6.23 -9.16 -4.91
C LYS A 14 -5.59 -10.55 -4.94
N LYS A 15 -4.28 -10.64 -4.70
CA LYS A 15 -3.54 -11.92 -4.66
C LYS A 15 -4.02 -12.81 -3.53
N GLU A 16 -4.38 -12.23 -2.38
CA GLU A 16 -4.93 -12.94 -1.22
C GLU A 16 -6.46 -13.05 -1.23
N ASP A 17 -7.13 -12.61 -2.30
CA ASP A 17 -8.59 -12.56 -2.43
C ASP A 17 -9.32 -11.88 -1.26
N LEU A 18 -8.69 -10.81 -0.73
CA LEU A 18 -9.24 -10.04 0.37
C LEU A 18 -10.14 -8.91 -0.14
N ASN A 19 -11.28 -8.72 0.53
CA ASN A 19 -12.06 -7.49 0.34
C ASN A 19 -11.41 -6.31 1.08
N LEU A 20 -11.78 -5.08 0.71
CA LEU A 20 -11.24 -3.85 1.32
C LEU A 20 -11.42 -3.83 2.85
N THR A 21 -12.55 -4.31 3.36
CA THR A 21 -12.85 -4.34 4.79
C THR A 21 -11.93 -5.28 5.57
N THR A 22 -11.66 -6.46 5.03
CA THR A 22 -10.78 -7.45 5.65
C THR A 22 -9.35 -6.94 5.68
N MET A 23 -8.86 -6.38 4.56
CA MET A 23 -7.51 -5.82 4.48
C MET A 23 -7.35 -4.58 5.39
N ALA A 24 -8.34 -3.70 5.44
CA ALA A 24 -8.32 -2.53 6.31
C ALA A 24 -8.30 -2.92 7.79
N ARG A 25 -9.07 -3.96 8.17
CA ARG A 25 -9.02 -4.54 9.52
C ARG A 25 -7.66 -5.12 9.87
N ARG A 26 -7.04 -5.88 8.96
CA ARG A 26 -5.68 -6.42 9.14
C ARG A 26 -4.66 -5.32 9.39
N LEU A 27 -4.72 -4.26 8.57
CA LEU A 27 -3.86 -3.09 8.70
C LEU A 27 -4.20 -2.18 9.89
N GLY A 28 -5.34 -2.37 10.56
CA GLY A 28 -5.80 -1.52 11.66
C GLY A 28 -6.10 -0.08 11.21
N ILE A 29 -6.71 0.08 10.04
CA ILE A 29 -7.04 1.36 9.39
C ILE A 29 -8.49 1.38 8.93
N GLY A 30 -9.01 2.56 8.58
CA GLY A 30 -10.35 2.68 8.00
C GLY A 30 -10.42 2.11 6.58
N THR A 31 -11.55 1.52 6.20
CA THR A 31 -11.83 1.12 4.81
C THR A 31 -11.76 2.30 3.84
N ALA A 32 -12.23 3.47 4.27
CA ALA A 32 -12.13 4.70 3.49
C ALA A 32 -10.66 5.16 3.30
N GLU A 33 -9.82 5.00 4.33
CA GLU A 33 -8.38 5.27 4.25
C GLU A 33 -7.72 4.30 3.27
N LEU A 34 -7.97 2.99 3.39
CA LEU A 34 -7.42 1.99 2.46
C LEU A 34 -7.85 2.27 1.02
N SER A 35 -9.13 2.56 0.78
CA SER A 35 -9.63 2.89 -0.56
C SER A 35 -8.99 4.16 -1.09
N GLY A 36 -8.85 5.19 -0.26
CA GLY A 36 -8.21 6.45 -0.63
C GLY A 36 -6.73 6.27 -0.96
N VAL A 37 -6.06 5.39 -0.23
CA VAL A 37 -4.69 4.96 -0.44
C VAL A 37 -4.54 4.20 -1.76
N GLU A 38 -5.36 3.17 -2.01
CA GLU A 38 -5.34 2.39 -3.26
C GLU A 38 -5.63 3.26 -4.50
N SER A 39 -6.48 4.26 -4.35
CA SER A 39 -6.81 5.23 -5.40
C SER A 39 -5.80 6.37 -5.55
N SER A 40 -4.70 6.37 -4.79
CA SER A 40 -3.71 7.48 -4.76
C SER A 40 -4.30 8.84 -4.37
N LYS A 41 -5.48 8.86 -3.75
CA LYS A 41 -6.19 10.06 -3.31
C LYS A 41 -5.67 10.56 -1.96
N TYR A 42 -5.13 9.66 -1.15
CA TYR A 42 -4.47 9.96 0.13
C TYR A 42 -2.97 9.66 0.04
N ARG A 43 -2.15 10.56 0.60
CA ARG A 43 -0.73 10.27 0.88
C ARG A 43 -0.65 9.38 2.12
N PHE A 44 0.30 8.46 2.11
CA PHE A 44 0.64 7.70 3.30
C PHE A 44 1.19 8.62 4.38
N ASP A 45 0.69 8.48 5.60
CA ASP A 45 1.35 9.01 6.78
C ASP A 45 2.35 7.99 7.33
N TYR A 46 3.23 8.46 8.22
CA TYR A 46 4.28 7.64 8.83
C TYR A 46 3.71 6.50 9.70
N GLU A 47 2.53 6.71 10.29
CA GLU A 47 1.79 5.73 11.09
C GLU A 47 1.35 4.53 10.23
N LEU A 48 0.74 4.80 9.08
CA LEU A 48 0.27 3.82 8.13
C LEU A 48 1.43 3.01 7.54
N TYR A 49 2.55 3.68 7.26
CA TYR A 49 3.80 3.03 6.88
C TYR A 49 4.26 2.00 7.92
N ARG A 50 4.26 2.39 9.21
CA ARG A 50 4.62 1.48 10.31
C ARG A 50 3.65 0.29 10.42
N LYS A 51 2.35 0.51 10.23
CA LYS A 51 1.33 -0.55 10.28
C LYS A 51 1.53 -1.57 9.16
N ILE A 52 1.77 -1.11 7.93
CA ILE A 52 2.02 -1.97 6.76
C ILE A 52 3.29 -2.79 6.93
N LYS A 53 4.37 -2.14 7.40
CA LYS A 53 5.65 -2.80 7.69
C LYS A 53 5.46 -3.95 8.67
N ARG A 54 4.70 -3.71 9.74
CA ARG A 54 4.42 -4.72 10.77
C ARG A 54 3.54 -5.85 10.26
N GLU A 55 2.49 -5.53 9.50
CA GLU A 55 1.52 -6.53 9.02
C GLU A 55 2.12 -7.46 7.96
N PHE A 56 2.89 -6.91 7.02
CA PHE A 56 3.46 -7.67 5.91
C PHE A 56 4.92 -8.08 6.13
N ASN A 57 5.47 -7.77 7.31
CA ASN A 57 6.86 -8.01 7.68
C ASN A 57 7.87 -7.50 6.62
N LEU A 58 7.56 -6.36 5.99
CA LEU A 58 8.38 -5.78 4.94
C LEU A 58 9.59 -5.04 5.53
N SER A 59 10.71 -5.09 4.85
CA SER A 59 11.89 -4.26 5.12
C SER A 59 11.70 -2.84 4.55
N MET A 60 12.47 -1.87 5.06
CA MET A 60 12.47 -0.51 4.49
C MET A 60 12.99 -0.52 3.05
N ASP A 61 13.90 -1.45 2.74
CA ASP A 61 14.47 -1.63 1.40
C ASP A 61 13.40 -2.11 0.42
N GLU A 62 12.56 -3.09 0.79
CA GLU A 62 11.43 -3.51 -0.05
C GLU A 62 10.41 -2.38 -0.29
N LEU A 63 10.19 -1.51 0.70
CA LEU A 63 9.34 -0.33 0.54
C LEU A 63 9.95 0.73 -0.40
N GLN A 64 11.28 0.83 -0.41
CA GLN A 64 12.03 1.77 -1.23
C GLN A 64 12.18 1.25 -2.66
N ASP A 65 12.46 -0.04 -2.83
CA ASP A 65 12.46 -0.76 -4.09
C ASP A 65 11.10 -0.70 -4.77
N LEU A 66 10.00 -0.83 -4.01
CA LEU A 66 8.66 -0.64 -4.55
C LEU A 66 8.50 0.76 -5.15
N GLN A 67 8.95 1.82 -4.46
CA GLN A 67 8.90 3.18 -4.99
C GLN A 67 9.76 3.36 -6.25
N GLU A 68 10.95 2.75 -6.31
CA GLU A 68 11.86 2.85 -7.45
C GLU A 68 11.40 2.07 -8.68
N ILE A 69 10.87 0.85 -8.52
CA ILE A 69 10.35 0.02 -9.62
C ILE A 69 9.24 0.74 -10.39
N PHE A 70 8.40 1.51 -9.70
CA PHE A 70 7.30 2.22 -10.34
C PHE A 70 7.74 3.46 -11.11
N VAL A 71 8.86 4.08 -10.72
CA VAL A 71 9.50 5.18 -11.47
C VAL A 71 10.04 4.66 -12.79
N ILE A 72 10.61 3.46 -12.81
CA ILE A 72 11.15 2.83 -14.02
C ILE A 72 10.03 2.38 -14.97
N LEU A 73 8.93 1.83 -14.44
CA LEU A 73 7.82 1.30 -15.24
C LEU A 73 6.80 2.34 -15.75
N ASN A 74 6.95 3.63 -15.38
CA ASN A 74 6.08 4.72 -15.84
C ASN A 74 6.88 5.88 -16.48
N GLN A 75 8.09 5.60 -16.96
CA GLN A 75 8.92 6.52 -17.76
C GLN A 75 8.77 6.30 -19.29
N GLU A 76 7.67 5.71 -19.73
CA GLU A 76 7.24 5.73 -21.14
C GLU A 76 6.07 6.70 -21.34
#